data_AF-K1RM20-F1
#
_entry.id   AF-K1RM20-F1
#
_cell.length_a   1.000
_cell.length_b   1.000
_cell.length_c   1.000
_cell.angle_alpha   90.00
_cell.angle_beta   90.00
_cell.angle_gamma   90.00
#
_symmetry.space_group_name_H-M   'P 1'
#
loop_
_entity.id
_entity.type
_entity.pdbx_description
1 polymer ?
#
loop_
_entity_poly.entity_id
_entity_poly.type
_entity_poly.pdbx_seq_one_letter_code
_entity_poly.pdbx_strand_id
1 'polypeptide(L)'
;MLVSDGTGDMLITFFNSDYSFTRLKLDNEYCFYGKMAGDFLRKEMNSPVFIDSQDPNKLMPRYSLTTGISQGIMSNCIKNVLRD
;
A
#
# COMPACT_ATOMS: atom_id res chain seq x y z
N MET A 1 -5.77 -7.97 9.23
CA MET A 1 -5.45 -6.88 10.18
C MET A 1 -6.65 -5.95 10.24
N LEU A 2 -7.14 -5.62 11.43
CA LEU A 2 -8.20 -4.64 11.61
C LEU A 2 -7.56 -3.25 11.74
N VAL A 3 -8.06 -2.27 10.98
CA VAL A 3 -7.65 -0.87 11.08
C VAL A 3 -8.88 0.00 11.32
N SER A 4 -8.71 1.10 12.05
CA SER A 4 -9.79 2.03 12.39
C SER A 4 -9.28 3.45 12.28
N ASP A 5 -10.09 4.35 11.70
CA ASP A 5 -9.83 5.79 11.62
C ASP A 5 -10.66 6.60 12.63
N GLY A 6 -11.35 5.91 13.54
CA GLY A 6 -12.28 6.50 14.51
C GLY A 6 -13.70 6.75 13.98
N THR A 7 -13.91 6.71 12.66
CA THR A 7 -15.25 6.83 12.03
C THR A 7 -15.77 5.47 11.58
N GLY A 8 -14.89 4.52 11.26
CA GLY A 8 -15.26 3.14 11.03
C GLY A 8 -14.07 2.20 10.94
N ASP A 9 -14.40 0.91 10.95
CA ASP A 9 -13.41 -0.16 10.90
C ASP A 9 -13.30 -0.75 9.50
N MET A 10 -12.10 -1.19 9.14
CA MET A 10 -11.81 -1.87 7.88
C MET A 10 -10.92 -3.08 8.12
N LEU A 11 -11.24 -4.19 7.45
CA LEU A 11 -10.44 -5.40 7.49
C LEU A 11 -9.48 -5.45 6.30
N ILE A 12 -8.18 -5.49 6.57
CA ILE A 12 -7.15 -5.62 5.54
C ILE A 12 -6.60 -7.04 5.53
N THR A 13 -6.62 -7.69 4.37
CA THR A 13 -6.13 -9.06 4.18
C THR A 13 -4.97 -9.06 3.21
N PHE A 14 -3.79 -9.51 3.66
CA PHE A 14 -2.60 -9.66 2.82
C PHE A 14 -2.46 -11.11 2.37
N PHE A 15 -2.55 -11.36 1.06
CA PHE A 15 -2.31 -12.68 0.48
C PHE A 15 -0.88 -12.75 -0.07
N ASN A 16 -0.14 -13.81 0.25
CA ASN A 16 1.21 -14.11 -0.29
C ASN A 16 2.28 -13.01 -0.10
N SER A 17 2.16 -12.18 0.94
CA SER A 17 3.08 -11.06 1.17
C SER A 17 3.48 -10.94 2.65
N ASP A 18 4.17 -11.97 3.13
CA ASP A 18 4.73 -11.99 4.49
C ASP A 18 5.66 -10.78 4.76
N TYR A 19 6.38 -10.36 3.72
CA TYR A 19 7.25 -9.17 3.76
C TYR A 19 6.47 -7.85 3.94
N SER A 20 5.30 -7.74 3.32
CA SER A 20 4.45 -6.55 3.45
C SER A 20 3.79 -6.48 4.82
N PHE A 21 3.39 -7.64 5.36
CA PHE A 21 2.79 -7.75 6.68
C PHE A 21 3.78 -7.39 7.79
N THR A 22 5.01 -7.90 7.73
CA THR A 22 6.05 -7.65 8.75
C THR A 22 6.44 -6.17 8.87
N ARG A 23 6.23 -5.37 7.81
CA ARG A 23 6.55 -3.94 7.79
C ARG A 23 5.49 -3.06 8.47
N LEU A 24 4.28 -3.59 8.67
CA LEU A 24 3.23 -2.91 9.42
C LEU A 24 3.48 -3.07 10.91
N LYS A 25 3.58 -1.96 11.63
CA LYS A 25 3.65 -1.94 13.09
C LYS A 25 2.30 -1.56 13.66
N LEU A 26 1.95 -2.20 14.77
CA LEU A 26 0.79 -1.79 15.57
C LEU A 26 1.05 -0.37 16.10
N ASP A 27 -0.03 0.38 16.28
CA ASP A 27 -0.04 1.76 16.79
C ASP A 27 0.65 2.80 15.90
N ASN A 28 0.84 2.47 14.62
CA ASN A 28 1.32 3.40 13.60
C ASN A 28 0.21 3.78 12.62
N GLU A 29 0.22 5.04 12.18
CA GLU A 29 -0.67 5.53 11.13
C GLU A 29 -0.08 5.26 9.74
N TYR A 30 -0.92 4.69 8.87
CA TYR A 30 -0.57 4.41 7.48
C TYR A 30 -1.66 4.89 6.54
N CYS A 31 -1.27 5.37 5.37
CA CYS A 31 -2.21 5.61 4.28
C CYS A 31 -2.27 4.36 3.39
N PHE A 32 -3.45 3.75 3.31
CA PHE A 32 -3.70 2.59 2.46
C PHE A 32 -4.31 3.03 1.13
N TYR A 33 -3.80 2.45 0.04
CA TYR A 33 -4.32 2.63 -1.32
C TYR A 33 -4.54 1.26 -1.96
N GLY A 34 -5.76 1.03 -2.40
CA GLY A 34 -6.15 -0.23 -3.01
C GLY A 34 -7.61 -0.26 -3.38
N LYS A 35 -8.02 -1.38 -3.97
CA LYS A 35 -9.42 -1.61 -4.29
C LYS A 35 -10.15 -1.99 -3.00
N MET A 36 -11.14 -1.18 -2.60
CA MET A 36 -12.08 -1.59 -1.56
C MET A 36 -12.95 -2.74 -2.08
N ALA A 37 -13.17 -3.69 -1.18
CA ALA A 37 -14.04 -4.85 -1.32
C ALA A 37 -14.99 -4.91 -0.11
N GLY A 38 -15.90 -5.87 -0.12
CA GLY A 38 -16.87 -6.08 0.96
C GLY A 38 -18.17 -5.30 0.77
N ASP A 39 -19.03 -5.39 1.80
CA ASP A 39 -20.37 -4.79 1.84
C ASP A 39 -20.38 -3.49 2.66
N PHE A 40 -21.47 -2.73 2.61
CA PHE A 40 -21.63 -1.45 3.33
C PHE A 40 -21.32 -1.54 4.84
N LEU A 41 -21.55 -2.71 5.46
CA LEU A 41 -21.29 -2.96 6.88
C LEU A 41 -19.87 -3.47 7.16
N ARG A 42 -19.19 -4.02 6.16
CA ARG A 42 -17.87 -4.63 6.31
C ARG A 42 -16.99 -4.19 5.16
N LYS A 43 -16.22 -3.13 5.42
CA LYS A 43 -15.22 -2.64 4.47
C LYS A 43 -14.01 -3.56 4.54
N GLU A 44 -13.62 -4.10 3.40
CA GLU A 44 -12.47 -4.98 3.29
C GLU A 44 -11.52 -4.49 2.22
N MET A 45 -10.24 -4.77 2.36
CA MET A 45 -9.24 -4.44 1.36
C MET A 45 -8.22 -5.56 1.23
N ASN A 46 -8.04 -6.04 -0.01
CA ASN A 46 -7.14 -7.15 -0.29
C ASN A 46 -5.81 -6.63 -0.84
N SER A 47 -4.73 -7.01 -0.16
CA SER A 47 -3.33 -6.70 -0.48
C SER A 47 -3.11 -5.25 -0.94
N PRO A 48 -3.48 -4.23 -0.14
CA PRO A 48 -3.27 -2.84 -0.52
C PRO A 48 -1.81 -2.43 -0.49
N VAL A 49 -1.51 -1.37 -1.24
CA VAL A 49 -0.27 -0.61 -1.09
C VAL A 49 -0.45 0.30 0.13
N PHE A 50 0.58 0.43 0.95
CA PHE A 50 0.55 1.32 2.09
C PHE A 50 1.82 2.17 2.16
N ILE A 51 1.67 3.40 2.65
CA ILE A 51 2.75 4.33 2.95
C ILE A 51 2.61 4.80 4.40
N ASP A 52 3.74 5.15 5.00
CA ASP A 52 3.73 5.75 6.34
C ASP A 52 3.07 7.14 6.26
N SER A 53 2.25 7.50 7.25
CA SER A 53 1.60 8.81 7.31
C SER A 53 2.62 9.97 7.29
N GLN A 54 3.82 9.72 7.82
CA GLN A 54 4.95 10.66 7.88
C GLN A 54 5.77 10.73 6.58
N ASP A 55 5.52 9.87 5.60
CA ASP A 55 6.25 9.92 4.33
C ASP A 55 5.86 11.22 3.56
N PRO A 56 6.83 12.09 3.22
CA PRO A 56 6.55 13.30 2.45
C PRO A 56 6.09 12.98 1.02
N ASN A 57 6.45 11.82 0.47
CA ASN A 57 6.13 11.42 -0.89
C ASN A 57 4.86 10.56 -0.93
N LYS A 58 3.71 11.21 -0.80
CA LYS A 58 2.38 10.56 -0.87
C LYS A 58 1.91 10.26 -2.30
N LEU A 59 2.58 10.85 -3.29
CA LEU A 59 2.28 10.64 -4.71
C LEU A 59 3.22 9.58 -5.30
N MET A 60 2.63 8.55 -5.92
CA MET A 60 3.37 7.50 -6.61
C MET A 60 3.17 7.61 -8.12
N PRO A 61 4.25 7.75 -8.91
CA PRO A 61 4.15 7.77 -10.36
C PRO A 61 3.78 6.38 -10.90
N ARG A 62 2.96 6.37 -11.94
CA ARG A 62 2.58 5.14 -12.67
C ARG A 62 3.29 5.12 -14.01
N TYR A 63 4.22 4.18 -14.18
CA TYR A 63 5.01 4.07 -15.40
C TYR A 63 4.42 3.02 -16.35
N SER A 64 4.76 3.14 -17.64
CA SER A 64 4.47 2.10 -18.63
C SER A 64 5.27 0.85 -18.29
N LEU A 65 4.58 -0.28 -18.15
CA LEU A 65 5.18 -1.54 -17.78
C LEU A 65 5.52 -2.38 -19.01
N THR A 66 6.66 -3.05 -18.95
CA THR A 66 7.01 -4.14 -19.87
C THR A 66 6.75 -5.47 -19.17
N THR A 67 6.43 -6.52 -19.94
CA THR A 67 6.22 -7.87 -19.39
C THR A 67 7.36 -8.28 -18.47
N GLY A 68 7.04 -8.71 -17.24
CA GLY A 68 8.01 -9.12 -16.23
C GLY A 68 8.55 -7.97 -15.34
N ILE A 69 8.22 -6.71 -15.63
CA ILE A 69 8.60 -5.56 -14.79
C ILE A 69 7.37 -5.08 -14.01
N SER A 70 7.49 -5.05 -12.68
CA SER A 70 6.46 -4.48 -11.80
C SER A 70 6.65 -2.97 -11.65
N GLN A 71 5.57 -2.27 -11.25
CA GLN A 71 5.65 -0.83 -10.97
C GLN A 71 6.69 -0.48 -9.91
N GLY A 72 6.85 -1.33 -8.89
CA GLY A 72 7.83 -1.12 -7.83
C GLY A 72 9.27 -1.14 -8.36
N ILE A 73 9.58 -2.10 -9.24
CA ILE A 73 10.90 -2.21 -9.87
C ILE A 73 11.15 -0.98 -10.75
N MET A 74 10.21 -0.64 -11.63
CA MET A 74 10.37 0.50 -12.55
C MET A 74 10.52 1.83 -11.80
N SER A 75 9.72 2.03 -10.75
CA SER A 75 9.81 3.23 -9.91
C SER A 75 11.16 3.34 -9.20
N ASN A 76 11.70 2.24 -8.69
CA ASN A 76 13.01 2.25 -8.06
C ASN A 76 14.14 2.53 -9.06
N CYS A 77 14.08 1.95 -10.27
CA CYS A 77 15.05 2.24 -11.32
C CYS A 77 15.08 3.73 -11.66
N ILE A 78 13.93 4.34 -11.89
CA ILE A 78 13.84 5.77 -12.22
C ILE A 78 14.29 6.64 -11.04
N LYS A 79 13.90 6.30 -9.81
CA LYS A 79 14.37 7.02 -8.62
C LYS A 79 15.89 7.00 -8.46
N ASN A 80 16.54 5.88 -8.79
CA ASN A 80 18.00 5.78 -8.73
C ASN A 80 18.65 6.64 -9.81
N VAL A 81 18.14 6.58 -11.05
CA VAL A 81 18.67 7.39 -12.17
C VAL A 81 18.47 8.89 -11.95
N LEU A 82 17.37 9.32 -11.35
CA LEU A 82 17.10 10.74 -11.05
C LEU A 82 17.85 11.27 -9.82
N ARG A 83 18.49 10.39 -9.05
CA ARG A 83 19.31 10.78 -7.89
C ARG A 83 20.76 11.09 -8.29
N ASP A 84 21.23 10.53 -9.41
CA ASP A 84 22.47 10.91 -10.10
C ASP A 84 22.26 12.17 -10.97
#